data_AF-A0A5D2DKZ5-F1
#
_entry.id   AF-A0A5D2DKZ5-F1
#
_cell.length_a   1.000
_cell.length_b   1.000
_cell.length_c   1.000
_cell.angle_alpha   90.00
_cell.angle_beta   90.00
_cell.angle_gamma   90.00
#
_symmetry.space_group_name_H-M   'P 1'
#
loop_
_entity.id
_entity.type
_entity.pdbx_description
1 polymer ?
#
loop_
_entity_poly.entity_id
_entity_poly.type
_entity_poly.pdbx_seq_one_letter_code
_entity_poly.pdbx_strand_id
1 'polypeptide(L)'
;MDLFVSWIQIFTLPKETLLYPAHDYKGFSVTTVGEEMLYNPHLTKDEETFKNIMENLNLAYPKMIDVAVPANMVCGLQDLEPKAN
;
A
#
# COMPACT_ATOMS: atom_id res chain seq x y z
N MET A 1 -6.02 8.98 10.27
CA MET A 1 -5.05 7.94 10.69
C MET A 1 -3.97 7.94 9.63
N ASP A 2 -2.81 8.50 9.98
CA ASP A 2 -1.81 8.99 9.02
C ASP A 2 -0.87 7.85 8.58
N LEU A 3 -0.66 7.68 7.27
CA LEU A 3 0.15 6.59 6.69
C LEU A 3 1.58 6.61 7.26
N PHE A 4 2.12 7.80 7.49
CA PHE A 4 3.46 7.97 8.06
C PHE A 4 3.57 7.33 9.45
N VAL A 5 2.56 7.53 10.30
CA VAL A 5 2.51 6.96 11.66
C VAL A 5 2.44 5.43 11.64
N SER A 6 1.74 4.85 10.66
CA SER A 6 1.70 3.40 10.49
C SER A 6 3.07 2.82 10.17
N TRP A 7 3.87 3.50 9.35
CA TRP A 7 5.21 3.04 8.99
C TRP A 7 6.20 3.07 10.15
N ILE A 8 6.07 4.05 11.06
CA ILE A 8 6.86 4.09 12.28
C ILE A 8 6.69 2.79 13.08
N GLN A 9 5.49 2.21 13.11
CA GLN A 9 5.25 0.93 13.79
C GLN A 9 5.99 -0.22 13.10
N ILE A 10 6.00 -0.26 11.76
CA ILE A 10 6.74 -1.28 11.00
C ILE A 10 8.25 -1.16 11.25
N PHE A 11 8.78 0.06 11.34
CA PHE A 11 10.20 0.31 11.62
C PHE A 11 10.64 -0.01 13.05
N THR A 12 9.72 -0.38 13.95
CA THR A 12 10.08 -0.93 15.28
C THR A 12 10.41 -2.42 15.24
N LEU A 13 10.10 -3.11 14.14
CA LEU A 13 10.45 -4.52 13.95
C LEU A 13 11.98 -4.69 13.76
N PRO A 14 12.53 -5.90 14.02
CA PRO A 14 13.94 -6.18 13.74
C PRO A 14 14.31 -5.90 12.27
N LYS A 15 15.54 -5.44 12.01
CA LYS A 15 15.96 -4.96 10.69
C LYS A 15 15.90 -6.04 9.61
N GLU A 16 16.12 -7.28 10.00
CA GLU A 16 16.09 -8.50 9.18
C GLU A 16 14.66 -8.98 8.87
N THR A 17 13.64 -8.36 9.46
CA THR A 17 12.25 -8.73 9.19
C THR A 17 11.93 -8.51 7.73
N LEU A 18 11.50 -9.58 7.07
CA LEU A 18 11.07 -9.56 5.68
C LEU A 18 9.73 -8.83 5.55
N LEU A 19 9.66 -7.90 4.60
CA LEU A 19 8.46 -7.18 4.22
C LEU A 19 8.02 -7.68 2.84
N TYR A 20 6.80 -8.21 2.79
CA TYR A 20 6.17 -8.70 1.56
C TYR A 20 5.08 -7.71 1.13
N PRO A 21 5.34 -6.85 0.12
CA PRO A 21 4.36 -5.85 -0.30
C PRO A 21 3.21 -6.51 -1.07
N ALA A 22 2.03 -5.90 -1.01
CA ALA A 22 0.88 -6.35 -1.80
C ALA A 22 1.07 -6.13 -3.32
N HIS A 23 1.87 -5.13 -3.71
CA HIS A 23 2.13 -4.79 -5.09
C HIS A 23 3.58 -4.34 -5.27
N ASP A 24 4.15 -4.63 -6.43
CA ASP A 24 5.40 -4.07 -6.91
C ASP A 24 5.28 -3.81 -8.42
N TYR A 25 5.94 -2.74 -8.89
CA TYR A 25 5.90 -2.32 -10.29
C TYR A 25 7.29 -2.31 -10.95
N LYS A 26 8.31 -2.88 -10.30
CA LYS A 26 9.71 -2.90 -10.72
C LYS A 26 10.33 -4.31 -10.80
N GLY A 27 9.57 -5.35 -10.47
CA GLY A 27 10.00 -6.76 -10.47
C GLY A 27 10.57 -7.25 -9.14
N PHE A 28 10.38 -6.53 -8.02
CA PHE A 28 10.79 -6.96 -6.69
C PHE A 28 9.70 -7.79 -6.00
N SER A 29 10.12 -8.73 -5.14
CA SER A 29 9.21 -9.65 -4.43
C SER A 29 9.25 -9.54 -2.91
N VAL A 30 10.36 -9.06 -2.34
CA VAL A 30 10.59 -8.93 -0.90
C VAL A 30 11.64 -7.85 -0.64
N THR A 31 11.55 -7.20 0.51
CA THR A 31 12.54 -6.26 1.07
C THR A 31 12.66 -6.54 2.57
N THR A 32 13.51 -5.80 3.28
CA THR A 32 13.64 -5.87 4.74
C THR A 32 13.33 -4.53 5.39
N VAL A 33 12.98 -4.56 6.69
CA VAL A 33 12.83 -3.32 7.47
C VAL A 33 14.10 -2.46 7.40
N GLY A 34 15.27 -3.08 7.51
CA GLY A 34 16.56 -2.38 7.42
C GLY A 34 16.80 -1.71 6.07
N GLU A 35 16.43 -2.37 4.96
CA GLU A 35 16.54 -1.80 3.61
C GLU A 35 15.60 -0.61 3.43
N GLU A 36 14.33 -0.72 3.85
CA GLU A 36 13.36 0.38 3.73
C GLU A 36 13.74 1.59 4.58
N MET A 37 14.28 1.37 5.79
CA MET A 37 14.78 2.45 6.66
C MET A 37 15.98 3.21 6.08
N LEU A 38 16.76 2.58 5.20
CA LEU A 38 17.96 3.18 4.60
C LEU A 38 17.68 3.76 3.21
N TYR A 39 16.84 3.09 2.41
CA TYR A 39 16.77 3.31 0.97
C TYR A 39 15.39 3.73 0.46
N ASN A 40 14.32 3.69 1.28
CA ASN A 40 13.01 4.11 0.80
C ASN A 40 13.02 5.62 0.46
N PRO A 41 12.70 6.03 -0.78
CA PRO A 41 12.87 7.43 -1.21
C PRO A 41 11.89 8.40 -0.52
N HIS A 42 10.80 7.90 0.05
CA HIS A 42 9.75 8.71 0.65
C HIS A 42 9.74 8.59 2.18
N LEU A 43 9.81 7.37 2.71
CA LEU A 43 9.66 7.10 4.16
C LEU A 43 10.93 7.39 4.97
N THR A 44 12.05 7.66 4.30
CA THR A 44 13.28 8.17 4.94
C THR A 44 13.25 9.68 5.17
N LYS A 45 12.19 10.37 4.73
CA LYS A 45 11.99 11.81 4.96
C LYS A 45 11.25 12.06 6.27
N ASP A 46 11.32 13.29 6.76
CA ASP A 46 10.45 13.74 7.84
C ASP A 46 8.98 13.77 7.40
N GLU A 47 8.08 13.82 8.37
CA GLU A 47 6.63 13.71 8.14
C GLU A 47 6.09 14.81 7.23
N GLU A 48 6.58 16.05 7.38
CA GLU A 48 6.12 17.19 6.59
C GLU A 48 6.57 17.05 5.13
N THR A 49 7.83 16.71 4.91
CA THR A 49 8.35 16.41 3.57
C THR A 49 7.61 15.25 2.92
N PHE A 50 7.34 14.18 3.67
CA PHE A 50 6.56 13.04 3.18
C PHE A 50 5.17 13.45 2.72
N LYS A 51 4.43 14.22 3.55
CA LYS A 51 3.09 14.73 3.20
C LYS A 51 3.11 15.57 1.93
N ASN A 52 4.05 16.52 1.87
CA ASN A 52 4.23 17.36 0.69
C ASN A 52 4.50 16.55 -0.58
N ILE A 53 5.34 15.51 -0.51
CA ILE A 53 5.58 14.62 -1.66
C ILE A 53 4.26 13.93 -2.07
N MET A 54 3.55 13.31 -1.12
CA MET A 54 2.35 12.52 -1.40
C MET A 54 1.20 13.35 -1.97
N GLU A 55 1.00 14.57 -1.47
CA GLU A 55 -0.04 15.49 -1.97
C GLU A 55 0.23 16.00 -3.38
N ASN A 56 1.49 16.05 -3.80
CA ASN A 56 1.90 16.57 -5.10
C ASN A 56 2.16 15.47 -6.14
N LEU A 57 1.85 14.21 -5.83
CA LEU A 57 1.89 13.14 -6.83
C LEU A 57 0.74 13.35 -7.84
N ASN A 58 1.07 13.70 -9.08
CA ASN A 58 0.10 13.85 -10.16
C ASN A 58 -0.32 12.48 -10.74
N LEU A 59 -0.96 11.65 -9.92
CA LEU A 59 -1.39 10.31 -10.30
C LEU A 59 -2.69 10.36 -11.09
N ALA A 60 -2.79 9.50 -12.10
CA ALA A 60 -4.06 9.29 -12.80
C ALA A 60 -5.11 8.68 -11.87
N TYR A 61 -6.38 8.92 -12.18
CA TYR A 61 -7.48 8.27 -11.48
C TYR A 61 -7.31 6.74 -11.50
N PRO A 62 -7.42 6.04 -10.34
CA PRO A 62 -7.15 4.60 -10.29
C PRO A 62 -8.15 3.82 -11.16
N LYS A 63 -7.64 3.10 -12.16
CA LYS A 63 -8.44 2.52 -13.26
C LYS A 63 -9.57 1.57 -12.84
N MET A 64 -9.46 0.93 -11.69
CA MET A 64 -10.40 -0.11 -11.22
C MET A 64 -11.14 0.27 -9.95
N ILE A 65 -10.97 1.48 -9.41
CA ILE A 65 -11.50 1.82 -8.07
C ILE A 65 -13.03 1.74 -8.00
N ASP A 66 -13.72 2.19 -9.04
CA ASP A 66 -15.20 2.18 -9.12
C ASP A 66 -15.80 0.77 -9.21
N VAL A 67 -15.00 -0.24 -9.52
CA VAL A 67 -15.42 -1.65 -9.58
C VAL A 67 -14.93 -2.40 -8.35
N ALA A 68 -13.63 -2.29 -8.06
CA ALA A 68 -12.96 -3.05 -7.02
C ALA A 68 -13.43 -2.63 -5.62
N VAL A 69 -13.64 -1.33 -5.36
CA VAL A 69 -14.08 -0.89 -4.03
C VAL A 69 -15.48 -1.41 -3.71
N PRO A 70 -16.52 -1.18 -4.53
CA PRO A 70 -17.85 -1.72 -4.24
C PRO A 70 -17.86 -3.24 -4.06
N ALA A 71 -17.14 -3.98 -4.92
CA ALA A 71 -17.03 -5.44 -4.80
C ALA A 71 -16.35 -5.88 -3.49
N ASN A 72 -15.24 -5.24 -3.12
CA ASN A 72 -14.49 -5.61 -1.91
C ASN A 72 -15.24 -5.25 -0.63
N MET A 73 -16.09 -4.21 -0.65
CA MET A 73 -16.93 -3.83 0.49
C MET A 73 -17.98 -4.90 0.84
N VAL A 74 -18.31 -5.80 -0.10
CA VAL A 74 -19.18 -6.96 0.10
C VAL A 74 -18.41 -8.28 0.04
N CYS A 75 -17.12 -8.27 0.38
CA CYS A 75 -16.23 -9.44 0.38
C CYS A 75 -16.13 -10.15 -0.98
N GLY A 76 -16.31 -9.42 -2.09
CA GLY A 76 -16.28 -9.99 -3.44
C GLY A 76 -17.51 -10.83 -3.80
N LEU A 77 -18.56 -10.80 -2.97
CA LEU A 77 -19.81 -11.51 -3.26
C LEU A 77 -20.56 -10.81 -4.40
N GLN A 78 -21.19 -11.63 -5.24
CA GLN A 78 -22.09 -11.18 -6.29
C GLN A 78 -23.50 -11.61 -5.88
N ASP A 79 -24.48 -10.72 -5.95
CA ASP A 79 -25.89 -11.08 -5.80
C ASP A 79 -26.32 -11.88 -7.03
N LEU A 80 -26.08 -13.18 -7.00
CA LEU A 80 -26.57 -14.10 -8.02
C LEU A 80 -27.90 -14.67 -7.55
N GLU A 81 -28.98 -14.39 -8.28
CA GLU A 81 -30.06 -15.37 -8.31
C GLU A 81 -29.48 -16.66 -8.90
N PRO A 82 -29.69 -17.83 -8.25
CA PRO A 82 -29.19 -19.08 -8.78
C PRO A 82 -29.90 -19.34 -10.11
N LYS A 83 -29.14 -19.35 -11.22
CA LYS A 83 -29.65 -19.87 -12.48
C LYS A 83 -29.87 -21.37 -12.31
N ALA A 84 -31.12 -21.77 -12.10
CA ALA A 84 -31.53 -23.15 -12.21
C ALA A 84 -31.32 -23.60 -13.67
N ASN A 85 -30.56 -24.68 -13.85
CA ASN A 85 -30.51 -25.45 -15.09
C ASN A 85 -31.52 -26.60 -15.01
#